data_AF-A0A957UMY1-F1
#
_entry.id   AF-A0A957UMY1-F1
#
_cell.length_a   1.000
_cell.length_b   1.000
_cell.length_c   1.000
_cell.angle_alpha   90.00
_cell.angle_beta   90.00
_cell.angle_gamma   90.00
#
_symmetry.space_group_name_H-M   'P 1'
#
loop_
_entity.id
_entity.type
_entity.pdbx_description
1 polymer ?
#
loop_
_entity_poly.entity_id
_entity_poly.type
_entity_poly.pdbx_seq_one_letter_code
_entity_poly.pdbx_strand_id
1 'polypeptide(L)'
;MLRTSANIPTHDPLANRSQSRIIDGLTFDWAMLVFGTIFLSGLYLDGWAHNHGRVDNSFFTVWHAFFYAGFGLVMLLLLGTLLWNRAQGMRWRSALPNGYQLALLGVFIFAAGGVGDLIWHELFGIEEDFEALISPTHLMLGAGLALIVSGPLRAALARPNQRPTWREIAPALVATAALISVFTFFMMFEHPLHSTVAGTGQREFYSDVGQVAGVTGLMITAALLMGPVLLILRRWHLPPGSLTLIWGINTVAMLIINYERVESMWMAAAMLVAAALVDWLR
;
A
#
# COMPACT_ATOMS: atom_id res chain seq x y z
N MET A 1 42.13 -33.75 58.11
CA MET A 1 42.02 -34.02 56.66
C MET A 1 40.64 -33.58 56.19
N LEU A 2 40.52 -32.39 55.60
CA LEU A 2 39.28 -31.91 54.97
C LEU A 2 39.67 -31.37 53.60
N ARG A 3 39.30 -32.10 52.53
CA ARG A 3 39.49 -31.67 51.13
C ARG A 3 38.30 -30.78 50.75
N THR A 4 38.55 -29.50 50.54
CA THR A 4 37.65 -28.58 49.85
C THR A 4 37.80 -28.80 48.33
N SER A 5 36.78 -29.37 47.68
CA SER A 5 36.70 -29.45 46.23
C SER A 5 36.26 -28.10 45.65
N ALA A 6 37.16 -27.41 44.97
CA ALA A 6 36.82 -26.22 44.18
C ALA A 6 36.04 -26.65 42.93
N ASN A 7 34.80 -26.17 42.81
CA ASN A 7 34.00 -26.30 41.60
C ASN A 7 34.59 -25.34 40.55
N ILE A 8 35.23 -25.90 39.52
CA ILE A 8 35.66 -25.14 38.35
C ILE A 8 34.45 -25.06 37.41
N PRO A 9 33.95 -23.85 37.06
CA PRO A 9 32.90 -23.72 36.06
C PRO A 9 33.48 -24.15 34.70
N THR A 10 32.97 -25.26 34.16
CA THR A 10 33.26 -25.69 32.79
C THR A 10 32.58 -24.71 31.84
N HIS A 11 33.35 -23.76 31.30
CA HIS A 11 32.93 -23.02 30.11
C HIS A 11 32.85 -24.02 28.95
N ASP A 12 31.64 -24.43 28.59
CA ASP A 12 31.39 -25.19 27.37
C ASP A 12 31.63 -24.27 26.15
N PRO A 13 32.70 -24.49 25.35
CA PRO A 13 33.01 -23.66 24.19
C PRO A 13 31.98 -23.86 23.05
N LEU A 14 31.09 -24.84 23.15
CA LEU A 14 30.08 -25.18 22.15
C LEU A 14 28.72 -24.52 22.39
N ALA A 15 28.57 -23.74 23.48
CA ALA A 15 27.35 -22.96 23.74
C ALA A 15 27.16 -21.76 22.78
N ASN A 16 28.12 -21.53 21.86
CA ASN A 16 28.01 -20.57 20.77
C ASN A 16 27.40 -21.20 19.50
N ARG A 17 26.42 -22.10 19.66
CA ARG A 17 25.57 -22.50 18.55
C ARG A 17 24.88 -21.25 18.03
N SER A 18 25.21 -20.88 16.80
CA SER A 18 24.63 -19.80 16.01
C SER A 18 23.19 -19.52 16.45
N GLN A 19 22.94 -18.37 17.07
CA GLN A 19 21.55 -17.90 17.21
C GLN A 19 20.99 -17.85 15.79
N SER A 20 20.06 -18.75 15.47
CA SER A 20 19.42 -18.76 14.16
C SER A 20 18.79 -17.39 13.97
N ARG A 21 19.29 -16.63 13.00
CA ARG A 21 18.82 -15.26 12.75
C ARG A 21 17.46 -15.33 12.08
N ILE A 22 16.40 -15.36 12.89
CA ILE A 22 15.02 -15.20 12.45
C ILE A 22 14.86 -13.80 11.85
N ILE A 23 14.24 -13.72 10.67
CA ILE A 23 13.90 -12.47 9.99
C ILE A 23 12.55 -11.99 10.55
N ASP A 24 12.57 -10.89 11.29
CA ASP A 24 11.39 -10.26 11.88
C ASP A 24 11.68 -8.78 12.22
N GLY A 25 10.67 -8.09 12.74
CA GLY A 25 10.77 -6.80 13.40
C GLY A 25 10.83 -5.62 12.43
N LEU A 26 11.29 -4.49 12.95
CA LEU A 26 11.19 -3.20 12.26
C LEU A 26 11.99 -3.16 10.95
N THR A 27 13.12 -3.87 10.88
CA THR A 27 13.92 -3.96 9.63
C THR A 27 13.11 -4.60 8.51
N PHE A 28 12.32 -5.63 8.83
CA PHE A 28 11.44 -6.27 7.85
C PHE A 28 10.33 -5.30 7.39
N ASP A 29 9.76 -4.51 8.30
CA ASP A 29 8.76 -3.51 7.92
C ASP A 29 9.31 -2.44 6.98
N TRP A 30 10.55 -2.00 7.19
CA TRP A 30 11.20 -1.06 6.29
C TRP A 30 11.46 -1.66 4.91
N ALA A 31 11.86 -2.94 4.83
CA ALA A 31 11.98 -3.65 3.56
C ALA A 31 10.62 -3.74 2.85
N MET A 32 9.55 -4.06 3.58
CA MET A 32 8.20 -4.07 3.04
C MET A 32 7.75 -2.68 2.58
N LEU A 33 8.04 -1.62 3.34
CA LEU A 33 7.74 -0.24 2.94
C LEU A 33 8.38 0.04 1.58
N VAL A 34 9.67 -0.27 1.40
CA VAL A 34 10.39 0.01 0.16
C VAL A 34 9.80 -0.76 -1.02
N PHE A 35 9.67 -2.08 -0.91
CA PHE A 35 9.15 -2.89 -2.02
C PHE A 35 7.66 -2.65 -2.28
N GLY A 36 6.87 -2.42 -1.23
CA GLY A 36 5.46 -2.02 -1.36
C GLY A 36 5.30 -0.65 -2.04
N THR A 37 6.20 0.29 -1.78
CA THR A 37 6.21 1.60 -2.45
C THR A 37 6.56 1.46 -3.93
N ILE A 38 7.57 0.64 -4.28
CA ILE A 38 7.90 0.34 -5.68
C ILE A 38 6.71 -0.29 -6.39
N PHE A 39 6.07 -1.26 -5.76
CA PHE A 39 4.91 -1.94 -6.29
C PHE A 39 3.72 -0.98 -6.52
N LEU A 40 3.39 -0.16 -5.52
CA LEU A 40 2.33 0.85 -5.66
C LEU A 40 2.67 1.90 -6.73
N SER A 41 3.94 2.31 -6.83
CA SER A 41 4.37 3.25 -7.87
C SER A 41 4.14 2.66 -9.26
N GLY A 42 4.29 1.34 -9.41
CA GLY A 42 3.95 0.64 -10.64
C GLY A 42 2.46 0.72 -11.00
N LEU A 43 1.55 0.58 -10.03
CA LEU A 43 0.11 0.78 -10.27
C LEU A 43 -0.18 2.17 -10.83
N TYR A 44 0.38 3.22 -10.21
CA TYR A 44 0.14 4.59 -10.65
C TYR A 44 0.81 4.91 -11.98
N LEU A 45 1.98 4.34 -12.24
CA LEU A 45 2.68 4.49 -13.52
C LEU A 45 1.87 3.84 -14.66
N ASP A 46 1.33 2.65 -14.39
CA ASP A 46 0.48 1.92 -15.32
C ASP A 46 -0.85 2.64 -15.57
N GLY A 47 -1.54 3.06 -14.51
CA GLY A 47 -2.75 3.89 -14.63
C GLY A 47 -2.51 5.22 -15.36
N TRP A 48 -1.37 5.86 -15.12
CA TRP A 48 -0.96 7.04 -15.91
C TRP A 48 -0.83 6.71 -17.39
N ALA A 49 -0.18 5.59 -17.73
CA ALA A 49 0.01 5.18 -19.12
C ALA A 49 -1.32 4.93 -19.83
N HIS A 50 -2.27 4.27 -19.16
CA HIS A 50 -3.64 4.09 -19.66
C HIS A 50 -4.35 5.44 -19.89
N ASN A 51 -4.31 6.36 -18.91
CA ASN A 51 -4.98 7.66 -19.01
C ASN A 51 -4.36 8.62 -20.07
N HIS A 52 -3.17 8.31 -20.59
CA HIS A 52 -2.44 9.15 -21.57
C HIS A 52 -2.18 8.43 -22.90
N GLY A 53 -2.88 7.32 -23.18
CA GLY A 53 -2.77 6.59 -24.44
C GLY A 53 -1.35 6.09 -24.73
N ARG A 54 -0.62 5.67 -23.68
CA ARG A 54 0.76 5.16 -23.76
C ARG A 54 0.84 3.63 -23.76
N VAL A 55 -0.30 2.97 -23.67
CA VAL A 55 -0.46 1.52 -23.80
C VAL A 55 -0.89 1.18 -25.21
N ASP A 56 -0.49 0.01 -25.69
CA ASP A 56 -0.93 -0.58 -26.94
C ASP A 56 -2.02 -1.65 -26.68
N ASN A 57 -2.51 -2.30 -27.74
CA ASN A 57 -3.49 -3.37 -27.64
C ASN A 57 -2.86 -4.70 -27.17
N SER A 58 -1.86 -4.65 -26.28
CA SER A 58 -1.14 -5.80 -25.75
C SER A 58 -1.15 -5.78 -24.23
N PHE A 59 -1.29 -6.96 -23.62
CA PHE A 59 -1.06 -7.12 -22.18
C PHE A 59 0.40 -6.87 -21.79
N PHE A 60 1.35 -7.17 -22.68
CA PHE A 60 2.78 -7.07 -22.36
C PHE A 60 3.31 -5.68 -22.68
N THR A 61 3.16 -4.76 -21.72
CA THR A 61 3.71 -3.39 -21.80
C THR A 61 4.89 -3.21 -20.84
N VAL A 62 5.71 -2.18 -21.07
CA VAL A 62 6.79 -1.82 -20.14
C VAL A 62 6.24 -1.36 -18.77
N TRP A 63 5.01 -0.86 -18.74
CA TRP A 63 4.34 -0.37 -17.54
C TRP A 63 3.87 -1.53 -16.66
N HIS A 64 3.22 -2.53 -17.27
CA HIS A 64 2.92 -3.81 -16.63
C HIS A 64 4.20 -4.49 -16.15
N ALA A 65 5.25 -4.53 -16.97
CA ALA A 65 6.53 -5.14 -16.56
C ALA A 65 7.08 -4.49 -15.28
N PHE A 66 7.02 -3.16 -15.14
CA PHE A 66 7.43 -2.46 -13.93
C PHE A 66 6.52 -2.79 -12.73
N PHE A 67 5.20 -2.80 -12.94
CA PHE A 67 4.22 -3.13 -11.90
C PHE A 67 4.40 -4.56 -11.36
N TYR A 68 4.49 -5.54 -12.26
CA TYR A 68 4.71 -6.95 -11.90
C TYR A 68 6.12 -7.23 -11.36
N ALA A 69 7.14 -6.45 -11.74
CA ALA A 69 8.45 -6.52 -11.09
C ALA A 69 8.38 -6.07 -9.62
N GLY A 70 7.65 -4.99 -9.33
CA GLY A 70 7.36 -4.55 -7.96
C GLY A 70 6.64 -5.62 -7.15
N PHE A 71 5.62 -6.26 -7.73
CA PHE A 71 4.96 -7.42 -7.14
C PHE A 71 5.95 -8.55 -6.83
N GLY A 72 6.81 -8.89 -7.79
CA GLY A 72 7.82 -9.93 -7.66
C GLY A 72 8.78 -9.69 -6.48
N LEU A 73 9.23 -8.44 -6.26
CA LEU A 73 10.06 -8.09 -5.11
C LEU A 73 9.35 -8.37 -3.77
N VAL A 74 8.08 -8.00 -3.67
CA VAL A 74 7.28 -8.23 -2.46
C VAL A 74 7.04 -9.73 -2.23
N MET A 75 6.68 -10.45 -3.29
CA MET A 75 6.50 -11.91 -3.24
C MET A 75 7.78 -12.61 -2.78
N LEU A 76 8.93 -12.25 -3.35
CA LEU A 76 10.23 -12.82 -2.99
C LEU A 76 10.60 -12.51 -1.53
N LEU A 77 10.33 -11.28 -1.06
CA LEU A 77 10.57 -10.92 0.34
C LEU A 77 9.73 -11.78 1.30
N LEU A 78 8.42 -11.90 1.05
CA LEU A 78 7.50 -12.63 1.92
C LEU A 78 7.75 -14.14 1.88
N LEU A 79 7.83 -14.74 0.69
CA LEU A 79 8.08 -16.18 0.54
C LEU A 79 9.49 -16.55 0.98
N GLY A 80 10.49 -15.73 0.64
CA GLY A 80 11.87 -15.93 1.08
C GLY A 80 12.00 -15.89 2.60
N THR A 81 11.35 -14.92 3.25
CA THR A 81 11.30 -14.82 4.72
C THR A 81 10.59 -16.01 5.34
N LEU A 82 9.43 -16.39 4.79
CA LEU A 82 8.70 -17.57 5.23
C LEU A 82 9.60 -18.82 5.16
N LEU A 83 10.17 -19.12 4.00
CA LEU A 83 11.00 -20.32 3.79
C LEU A 83 12.28 -20.29 4.65
N TRP A 84 12.92 -19.13 4.78
CA TRP A 84 14.10 -18.96 5.63
C TRP A 84 13.78 -19.27 7.09
N ASN A 85 12.78 -18.60 7.66
CA ASN A 85 12.38 -18.80 9.05
C ASN A 85 11.90 -20.24 9.31
N ARG A 86 11.30 -20.89 8.31
CA ARG A 86 10.94 -22.33 8.36
C ARG A 86 12.18 -23.22 8.40
N ALA A 87 13.20 -22.94 7.60
CA ALA A 87 14.48 -23.65 7.62
C ALA A 87 15.22 -23.46 8.97
N GLN A 88 15.00 -22.33 9.63
CA GLN A 88 15.48 -22.06 10.99
C GLN A 88 14.64 -22.73 12.11
N GLY A 89 13.65 -23.57 11.77
CA GLY A 89 12.88 -24.38 12.73
C GLY A 89 11.54 -23.78 13.17
N MET A 90 11.11 -22.63 12.62
CA MET A 90 9.81 -22.07 12.97
C MET A 90 8.64 -22.89 12.39
N ARG A 91 7.48 -22.84 13.05
CA ARG A 91 6.23 -23.42 12.55
C ARG A 91 5.66 -22.57 11.43
N TRP A 92 4.96 -23.16 10.45
CA TRP A 92 4.30 -22.43 9.34
C TRP A 92 3.53 -21.19 9.80
N ARG A 93 2.71 -21.34 10.85
CA ARG A 93 1.84 -20.27 11.36
C ARG A 93 2.57 -19.07 11.96
N SER A 94 3.82 -19.26 12.41
CA SER A 94 4.63 -18.23 13.07
C SER A 94 5.87 -17.84 12.29
N ALA A 95 6.11 -18.44 11.13
CA ALA A 95 7.32 -18.22 10.35
C ALA A 95 7.33 -16.90 9.57
N LEU A 96 6.16 -16.26 9.40
CA LEU A 96 6.10 -14.87 8.96
C LEU A 96 6.03 -13.92 10.17
N PRO A 97 6.65 -12.74 10.06
CA PRO A 97 6.45 -11.63 10.99
C PRO A 97 4.96 -11.39 11.27
N ASN A 98 4.64 -11.08 12.53
CA ASN A 98 3.25 -10.87 12.94
C ASN A 98 2.63 -9.69 12.17
N GLY A 99 1.44 -9.88 11.58
CA GLY A 99 0.74 -8.89 10.74
C GLY A 99 0.85 -9.14 9.23
N TYR A 100 1.76 -10.01 8.80
CA TYR A 100 2.01 -10.28 7.37
C TYR A 100 1.31 -11.51 6.80
N GLN A 101 0.55 -12.25 7.61
CA GLN A 101 -0.20 -13.42 7.13
C GLN A 101 -1.21 -13.05 6.05
N LEU A 102 -1.93 -11.94 6.24
CA LEU A 102 -2.85 -11.42 5.22
C LEU A 102 -2.11 -10.83 4.00
N ALA A 103 -0.89 -10.32 4.17
CA ALA A 103 -0.08 -9.88 3.04
C ALA A 103 0.34 -11.08 2.17
N LEU A 104 0.70 -12.20 2.79
CA LEU A 104 0.96 -13.46 2.07
C LEU A 104 -0.29 -13.98 1.35
N LEU A 105 -1.47 -13.92 1.98
CA LEU A 105 -2.72 -14.24 1.29
C LEU A 105 -2.94 -13.30 0.09
N GLY A 106 -2.68 -12.01 0.27
CA GLY A 106 -2.73 -11.01 -0.79
C GLY A 106 -1.80 -11.34 -1.96
N VAL A 107 -0.61 -11.90 -1.72
CA VAL A 107 0.29 -12.37 -2.79
C VAL A 107 -0.38 -13.44 -3.66
N PHE A 108 -1.05 -14.41 -3.04
CA PHE A 108 -1.73 -15.47 -3.79
C PHE A 108 -2.97 -14.96 -4.53
N ILE A 109 -3.74 -14.06 -3.90
CA ILE A 109 -4.89 -13.41 -4.56
C ILE A 109 -4.43 -12.58 -5.75
N PHE A 110 -3.37 -11.77 -5.59
CA PHE A 110 -2.83 -10.95 -6.67
C PHE A 110 -2.28 -11.81 -7.81
N ALA A 111 -1.52 -12.87 -7.50
CA ALA A 111 -0.99 -13.78 -8.53
C ALA A 111 -2.11 -14.45 -9.34
N ALA A 112 -3.17 -14.93 -8.66
CA ALA A 112 -4.32 -15.51 -9.33
C ALA A 112 -5.10 -14.46 -10.14
N GLY A 113 -5.24 -13.25 -9.62
CA GLY A 113 -5.81 -12.10 -10.33
C GLY A 113 -5.06 -11.80 -11.62
N GLY A 114 -3.73 -11.71 -11.58
CA GLY A 114 -2.91 -11.37 -12.75
C GLY A 114 -2.86 -12.46 -13.81
N VAL A 115 -2.88 -13.73 -13.41
CA VAL A 115 -3.04 -14.84 -14.37
C VAL A 115 -4.44 -14.81 -14.99
N GLY A 116 -5.47 -14.57 -14.17
CA GLY A 116 -6.84 -14.42 -14.66
C GLY A 116 -6.98 -13.26 -15.62
N ASP A 117 -6.33 -12.14 -15.34
CA ASP A 117 -6.31 -10.93 -16.14
C ASP A 117 -5.66 -11.17 -17.51
N LEU A 118 -4.48 -11.81 -17.53
CA LEU A 118 -3.85 -12.22 -18.78
C LEU A 118 -4.76 -13.12 -19.61
N ILE A 119 -5.38 -14.14 -19.00
CA ILE A 119 -6.30 -15.05 -19.70
C ILE A 119 -7.53 -14.28 -20.23
N TRP A 120 -8.06 -13.35 -19.43
CA TRP A 120 -9.19 -12.52 -19.82
C TRP A 120 -8.85 -11.70 -21.07
N HIS A 121 -7.67 -11.09 -21.08
CA HIS A 121 -7.16 -10.33 -22.22
C HIS A 121 -6.95 -11.18 -23.48
N GLU A 122 -6.49 -12.43 -23.34
CA GLU A 122 -6.34 -13.35 -24.48
C GLU A 122 -7.69 -13.83 -25.04
N LEU A 123 -8.72 -13.99 -24.19
CA LEU A 123 -10.02 -14.55 -24.60
C LEU A 123 -11.02 -13.50 -25.08
N PHE A 124 -11.07 -12.35 -24.40
CA PHE A 124 -12.12 -11.34 -24.59
C PHE A 124 -11.58 -10.00 -25.11
N GLY A 125 -10.27 -9.85 -25.20
CA GLY A 125 -9.61 -8.61 -25.59
C GLY A 125 -9.36 -7.67 -24.40
N ILE A 126 -8.90 -6.46 -24.69
CA ILE A 126 -8.58 -5.45 -23.68
C ILE A 126 -9.81 -4.58 -23.44
N GLU A 127 -10.26 -4.55 -22.18
CA GLU A 127 -11.30 -3.63 -21.72
C GLU A 127 -10.74 -2.20 -21.74
N GLU A 128 -11.54 -1.25 -22.24
CA GLU A 128 -11.17 0.16 -22.31
C GLU A 128 -11.85 0.94 -21.17
N ASP A 129 -11.21 2.03 -20.75
CA ASP A 129 -11.77 3.04 -19.83
C ASP A 129 -12.27 2.49 -18.46
N PHE A 130 -13.55 2.73 -18.16
CA PHE A 130 -14.16 2.43 -16.86
C PHE A 130 -14.28 0.94 -16.60
N GLU A 131 -14.54 0.15 -17.64
CA GLU A 131 -14.78 -1.28 -17.51
C GLU A 131 -13.51 -2.01 -17.06
N ALA A 132 -12.34 -1.57 -17.53
CA ALA A 132 -11.05 -2.12 -17.13
C ALA A 132 -10.86 -2.06 -15.60
N LEU A 133 -11.19 -0.94 -14.95
CA LEU A 133 -11.00 -0.81 -13.51
C LEU A 133 -11.91 -1.72 -12.67
N ILE A 134 -13.13 -1.97 -13.15
CA ILE A 134 -14.19 -2.64 -12.39
C ILE A 134 -14.30 -4.13 -12.74
N SER A 135 -13.49 -4.60 -13.69
CA SER A 135 -13.52 -6.00 -14.09
C SER A 135 -13.13 -6.94 -12.94
N PRO A 136 -13.67 -8.16 -12.91
CA PRO A 136 -13.44 -9.09 -11.79
C PRO A 136 -11.96 -9.36 -11.51
N THR A 137 -11.11 -9.40 -12.55
CA THR A 137 -9.67 -9.63 -12.44
C THR A 137 -8.96 -8.42 -11.83
N HIS A 138 -9.29 -7.21 -12.26
CA HIS A 138 -8.75 -5.97 -11.68
C HIS A 138 -9.17 -5.78 -10.22
N LEU A 139 -10.42 -6.07 -9.87
CA LEU A 139 -10.86 -6.02 -8.47
C LEU A 139 -10.12 -7.07 -7.61
N MET A 140 -9.81 -8.24 -8.16
CA MET A 140 -9.00 -9.25 -7.49
C MET A 140 -7.55 -8.78 -7.29
N LEU A 141 -6.94 -8.17 -8.32
CA LEU A 141 -5.64 -7.52 -8.23
C LEU A 141 -5.62 -6.42 -7.16
N GLY A 142 -6.62 -5.52 -7.19
CA GLY A 142 -6.78 -4.45 -6.20
C GLY A 142 -6.92 -4.98 -4.77
N ALA A 143 -7.72 -6.02 -4.57
CA ALA A 143 -7.88 -6.67 -3.27
C ALA A 143 -6.56 -7.32 -2.79
N GLY A 144 -5.85 -8.03 -3.67
CA GLY A 144 -4.55 -8.62 -3.38
C GLY A 144 -3.51 -7.56 -2.98
N LEU A 145 -3.42 -6.48 -3.78
CA LEU A 145 -2.54 -5.35 -3.52
C LEU A 145 -2.88 -4.65 -2.20
N ALA A 146 -4.15 -4.38 -1.92
CA ALA A 146 -4.60 -3.76 -0.67
C ALA A 146 -4.19 -4.60 0.56
N LEU A 147 -4.35 -5.92 0.50
CA LEU A 147 -3.91 -6.84 1.56
C LEU A 147 -2.39 -6.82 1.73
N ILE A 148 -1.63 -6.76 0.63
CA ILE A 148 -0.17 -6.71 0.63
C ILE A 148 0.32 -5.41 1.29
N VAL A 149 -0.07 -4.24 0.76
CA VAL A 149 0.49 -2.94 1.19
C VAL A 149 0.11 -2.56 2.61
N SER A 150 -0.99 -3.09 3.14
CA SER A 150 -1.41 -2.89 4.53
C SER A 150 -0.67 -3.77 5.55
N GLY A 151 0.30 -4.60 5.12
CA GLY A 151 1.14 -5.44 5.98
C GLY A 151 1.82 -4.69 7.13
N PRO A 152 2.62 -3.63 6.86
CA PRO A 152 3.29 -2.86 7.90
C PRO A 152 2.33 -2.19 8.89
N LEU A 153 1.15 -1.77 8.43
CA LEU A 153 0.10 -1.22 9.31
C LEU A 153 -0.38 -2.29 10.30
N ARG A 154 -0.70 -3.50 9.84
CA ARG A 154 -1.09 -4.60 10.73
C ARG A 154 0.03 -5.03 11.68
N ALA A 155 1.27 -5.04 11.21
CA ALA A 155 2.44 -5.36 12.04
C ALA A 155 2.62 -4.32 13.17
N ALA A 156 2.43 -3.03 12.87
CA ALA A 156 2.46 -1.98 13.88
C ALA A 156 1.27 -2.09 14.86
N LEU A 157 0.07 -2.42 14.39
CA LEU A 157 -1.11 -2.63 15.26
C LEU A 157 -0.89 -3.73 16.31
N ALA A 158 -0.10 -4.74 15.97
CA ALA A 158 0.25 -5.84 16.88
C ALA A 158 1.25 -5.45 17.97
N ARG A 159 1.92 -4.28 17.87
CA ARG A 159 2.88 -3.80 18.88
C ARG A 159 2.16 -3.00 19.96
N PRO A 160 2.59 -3.05 21.24
CA PRO A 160 1.88 -2.38 22.33
C PRO A 160 2.06 -0.85 22.35
N ASN A 161 3.11 -0.31 21.72
CA ASN A 161 3.45 1.11 21.80
C ASN A 161 2.30 2.01 21.27
N GLN A 162 1.90 3.01 22.06
CA GLN A 162 0.87 4.01 21.71
C GLN A 162 1.46 5.36 21.30
N ARG A 163 2.75 5.59 21.57
CA ARG A 163 3.48 6.83 21.24
C ARG A 163 4.76 6.47 20.47
N PRO A 164 4.62 5.95 19.25
CA PRO A 164 5.76 5.49 18.47
C PRO A 164 6.58 6.66 17.96
N THR A 165 7.89 6.46 17.88
CA THR A 165 8.81 7.35 17.18
C THR A 165 8.58 7.24 15.66
N TRP A 166 9.07 8.23 14.91
CA TRP A 166 9.03 8.19 13.44
C TRP A 166 9.61 6.91 12.85
N ARG A 167 10.73 6.43 13.40
CA ARG A 167 11.38 5.20 12.96
C ARG A 167 10.46 3.97 13.07
N GLU A 168 9.62 3.93 14.11
CA GLU A 168 8.74 2.81 14.41
C GLU A 168 7.41 2.86 13.64
N ILE A 169 6.88 4.06 13.38
CA ILE A 169 5.55 4.23 12.77
C ILE A 169 5.58 4.54 11.27
N ALA A 170 6.70 5.03 10.72
CA ALA A 170 6.79 5.39 9.30
C ALA A 170 6.37 4.25 8.33
N PRO A 171 6.77 2.98 8.53
CA PRO A 171 6.26 1.87 7.73
C PRO A 171 4.73 1.77 7.73
N ALA A 172 4.09 1.94 8.89
CA ALA A 172 2.64 1.89 9.02
C ALA A 172 1.93 3.11 8.42
N LEU A 173 2.52 4.30 8.53
CA LEU A 173 1.98 5.53 7.91
C LEU A 173 2.02 5.44 6.39
N VAL A 174 3.15 5.01 5.82
CA VAL A 174 3.27 4.80 4.36
C VAL A 174 2.35 3.67 3.90
N ALA A 175 2.21 2.59 4.67
CA ALA A 175 1.23 1.53 4.39
C ALA A 175 -0.23 2.03 4.43
N THR A 176 -0.55 2.96 5.33
CA THR A 176 -1.87 3.59 5.40
C THR A 176 -2.11 4.50 4.20
N ALA A 177 -1.11 5.30 3.83
CA ALA A 177 -1.16 6.12 2.61
C ALA A 177 -1.33 5.24 1.37
N ALA A 178 -0.57 4.14 1.29
CA ALA A 178 -0.64 3.18 0.21
C ALA A 178 -2.03 2.53 0.11
N LEU A 179 -2.62 2.11 1.23
CA LEU A 179 -3.97 1.55 1.25
C LEU A 179 -5.02 2.55 0.78
N ILE A 180 -4.93 3.80 1.25
CA ILE A 180 -5.80 4.89 0.78
C ILE A 180 -5.61 5.09 -0.73
N SER A 181 -4.36 5.13 -1.20
CA SER A 181 -4.02 5.28 -2.61
C SER A 181 -4.58 4.16 -3.49
N VAL A 182 -4.53 2.90 -3.05
CA VAL A 182 -5.20 1.80 -3.76
C VAL A 182 -6.70 2.07 -3.88
N PHE A 183 -7.37 2.47 -2.81
CA PHE A 183 -8.81 2.78 -2.87
C PHE A 183 -9.13 3.98 -3.76
N THR A 184 -8.36 5.06 -3.66
CA THR A 184 -8.59 6.25 -4.51
C THR A 184 -8.24 5.99 -5.97
N PHE A 185 -7.32 5.07 -6.27
CA PHE A 185 -7.03 4.66 -7.64
C PHE A 185 -8.24 3.94 -8.26
N PHE A 186 -8.78 2.93 -7.56
CA PHE A 186 -9.96 2.20 -8.04
C PHE A 186 -11.25 3.05 -8.06
N MET A 187 -11.28 4.14 -7.29
CA MET A 187 -12.37 5.12 -7.26
C MET A 187 -11.99 6.43 -7.95
N MET A 188 -10.99 6.43 -8.85
CA MET A 188 -10.44 7.68 -9.38
C MET A 188 -11.47 8.53 -10.13
N PHE A 189 -12.46 7.90 -10.76
CA PHE A 189 -13.56 8.60 -11.45
C PHE A 189 -14.44 9.46 -10.51
N GLU A 190 -14.40 9.21 -9.20
CA GLU A 190 -15.03 10.02 -8.15
C GLU A 190 -14.07 11.02 -7.49
N HIS A 191 -12.76 10.89 -7.75
CA HIS A 191 -11.75 11.65 -7.05
C HIS A 191 -11.59 13.05 -7.66
N PRO A 192 -11.58 14.13 -6.84
CA PRO A 192 -11.62 15.51 -7.33
C PRO A 192 -10.40 15.90 -8.20
N LEU A 193 -9.24 15.27 -8.01
CA LEU A 193 -8.06 15.50 -8.85
C LEU A 193 -8.15 14.88 -10.26
N HIS A 194 -9.03 13.92 -10.46
CA HIS A 194 -9.24 13.26 -11.75
C HIS A 194 -10.52 13.75 -12.42
N SER A 195 -11.60 13.85 -11.64
CA SER A 195 -12.94 14.19 -12.09
C SER A 195 -13.45 15.49 -11.45
N THR A 196 -13.76 16.49 -12.28
CA THR A 196 -14.36 17.77 -11.85
C THR A 196 -15.81 17.92 -12.32
N VAL A 197 -16.56 16.82 -12.35
CA VAL A 197 -17.95 16.72 -12.87
C VAL A 197 -18.93 17.70 -12.19
N ALA A 198 -18.73 18.07 -10.92
CA ALA A 198 -19.53 19.12 -10.24
C ALA A 198 -18.96 20.54 -10.38
N GLY A 199 -17.88 20.73 -11.15
CA GLY A 199 -17.24 22.02 -11.37
C GLY A 199 -18.08 22.91 -12.29
N THR A 200 -18.25 24.18 -11.91
CA THR A 200 -19.02 25.16 -12.68
C THR A 200 -18.47 25.42 -14.10
N GLY A 201 -17.22 25.04 -14.36
CA GLY A 201 -16.58 25.10 -15.67
C GLY A 201 -16.93 23.94 -16.62
N GLN A 202 -17.50 22.84 -16.11
CA GLN A 202 -17.83 21.66 -16.90
C GLN A 202 -19.25 21.75 -17.48
N ARG A 203 -19.38 22.41 -18.63
CA ARG A 203 -20.68 22.64 -19.30
C ARG A 203 -21.42 21.36 -19.67
N GLU A 204 -20.71 20.28 -19.96
CA GLU A 204 -21.33 18.98 -20.30
C GLU A 204 -22.02 18.31 -19.11
N PHE A 205 -21.60 18.62 -17.88
CA PHE A 205 -22.14 18.06 -16.64
C PHE A 205 -22.90 19.09 -15.79
N TYR A 206 -23.26 20.24 -16.38
CA TYR A 206 -24.10 21.25 -15.74
C TYR A 206 -25.58 20.81 -15.71
N SER A 207 -25.83 19.68 -15.06
CA SER A 207 -27.12 19.04 -14.86
C SER A 207 -27.27 18.62 -13.40
N ASP A 208 -28.50 18.36 -12.96
CA ASP A 208 -28.77 17.83 -11.61
C ASP A 208 -28.01 16.52 -11.37
N VAL A 209 -27.86 15.68 -12.39
CA VAL A 209 -27.12 14.41 -12.32
C VAL A 209 -25.63 14.66 -12.09
N GLY A 210 -25.01 15.59 -12.81
CA GLY A 210 -23.59 15.92 -12.63
C GLY A 210 -23.29 16.52 -11.25
N GLN A 211 -24.20 17.36 -10.74
CA GLN A 211 -24.09 17.90 -9.38
C GLN A 211 -24.19 16.80 -8.32
N VAL A 212 -25.18 15.91 -8.43
CA VAL A 212 -25.33 14.76 -7.52
C VAL A 212 -24.12 13.83 -7.58
N ALA A 213 -23.59 13.55 -8.78
CA ALA A 213 -22.40 12.72 -8.96
C ALA A 213 -21.19 13.34 -8.26
N GLY A 214 -20.89 14.63 -8.49
CA GLY A 214 -19.73 15.25 -7.84
C GLY A 214 -19.88 15.42 -6.33
N VAL A 215 -21.09 15.67 -5.81
CA VAL A 215 -21.31 15.64 -4.34
C VAL A 215 -21.08 14.23 -3.78
N THR A 216 -21.57 13.21 -4.48
CA THR A 216 -21.35 11.81 -4.10
C THR A 216 -19.86 11.45 -4.10
N GLY A 217 -19.13 11.84 -5.13
CA GLY A 217 -17.69 11.62 -5.23
C GLY A 217 -16.89 12.31 -4.13
N LEU A 218 -17.27 13.54 -3.75
CA LEU A 218 -16.69 14.23 -2.59
C LEU A 218 -16.96 13.48 -1.28
N MET A 219 -18.17 12.97 -1.07
CA MET A 219 -18.51 12.19 0.13
C MET A 219 -17.75 10.87 0.19
N ILE A 220 -17.65 10.14 -0.93
CA ILE A 220 -16.89 8.89 -1.03
C ILE A 220 -15.41 9.16 -0.79
N THR A 221 -14.83 10.17 -1.45
CA THR A 221 -13.43 10.55 -1.27
C THR A 221 -13.16 10.93 0.19
N ALA A 222 -14.01 11.75 0.81
CA ALA A 222 -13.87 12.11 2.21
C ALA A 222 -13.90 10.88 3.13
N ALA A 223 -14.82 9.93 2.90
CA ALA A 223 -14.90 8.69 3.66
C ALA A 223 -13.63 7.83 3.50
N LEU A 224 -13.11 7.70 2.28
CA LEU A 224 -11.89 6.95 1.99
C LEU A 224 -10.64 7.59 2.62
N LEU A 225 -10.52 8.92 2.58
CA LEU A 225 -9.39 9.64 3.18
C LEU A 225 -9.44 9.65 4.71
N MET A 226 -10.65 9.75 5.30
CA MET A 226 -10.82 9.86 6.75
C MET A 226 -10.89 8.52 7.46
N GLY A 227 -11.52 7.50 6.88
CA GLY A 227 -11.78 6.21 7.54
C GLY A 227 -10.52 5.55 8.11
N PRO A 228 -9.50 5.24 7.30
CA PRO A 228 -8.24 4.66 7.77
C PRO A 228 -7.50 5.59 8.74
N VAL A 229 -7.55 6.91 8.51
CA VAL A 229 -6.89 7.91 9.37
C VAL A 229 -7.49 7.93 10.77
N LEU A 230 -8.82 7.91 10.89
CA LEU A 230 -9.51 7.87 12.19
C LEU A 230 -9.17 6.60 12.97
N LEU A 231 -9.01 5.45 12.29
CA LEU A 231 -8.60 4.20 12.93
C LEU A 231 -7.18 4.28 13.51
N ILE A 232 -6.23 4.89 12.79
CA ILE A 232 -4.86 5.04 13.30
C ILE A 232 -4.76 6.11 14.40
N LEU A 233 -5.51 7.21 14.29
CA LEU A 233 -5.58 8.26 15.32
C LEU A 233 -6.22 7.75 16.62
N ARG A 234 -7.16 6.80 16.53
CA ARG A 234 -7.71 6.10 17.71
C ARG A 234 -6.66 5.25 18.42
N ARG A 235 -5.67 4.73 17.69
CA ARG A 235 -4.69 3.77 18.22
C ARG A 235 -3.40 4.41 18.73
N TRP A 236 -2.96 5.51 18.10
CA TRP A 236 -1.64 6.10 18.37
C TRP A 236 -1.70 7.61 18.52
N HIS A 237 -0.85 8.15 19.39
CA HIS A 237 -0.48 9.56 19.34
C HIS A 237 0.62 9.71 18.28
N LEU A 238 0.20 9.97 17.04
CA LEU A 238 1.11 10.08 15.90
C LEU A 238 2.03 11.30 16.04
N PRO A 239 3.31 11.22 15.63
CA PRO A 239 4.21 12.36 15.63
C PRO A 239 3.74 13.46 14.65
N PRO A 240 4.10 14.73 14.88
CA PRO A 240 3.81 15.83 13.96
C PRO A 240 4.37 15.52 12.58
N GLY A 241 3.57 15.74 11.54
CA GLY A 241 3.79 15.50 10.12
C GLY A 241 3.05 14.28 9.58
N SER A 242 2.43 13.47 10.44
CA SER A 242 1.87 12.16 10.05
C SER A 242 0.68 12.27 9.09
N LEU A 243 -0.24 13.21 9.30
CA LEU A 243 -1.40 13.38 8.42
C LEU A 243 -0.99 14.01 7.09
N THR A 244 -0.07 14.97 7.14
CA THR A 244 0.54 15.55 5.94
C THR A 244 1.24 14.49 5.10
N LEU A 245 1.96 13.55 5.72
CA LEU A 245 2.59 12.43 4.99
C LEU A 245 1.53 11.56 4.31
N ILE A 246 0.49 11.14 5.04
CA ILE A 246 -0.52 10.22 4.51
C ILE A 246 -1.28 10.84 3.34
N TRP A 247 -1.89 12.00 3.55
CA TRP A 247 -2.68 12.65 2.51
C TRP A 247 -1.80 13.27 1.42
N GLY A 248 -0.58 13.67 1.75
CA GLY A 248 0.38 14.19 0.78
C GLY A 248 0.81 13.13 -0.23
N ILE A 249 1.16 11.92 0.23
CA ILE A 249 1.46 10.79 -0.66
C ILE A 249 0.27 10.50 -1.57
N ASN A 250 -0.95 10.43 -1.02
CA ASN A 250 -2.14 10.16 -1.81
C ASN A 250 -2.44 11.27 -2.84
N THR A 251 -2.34 12.53 -2.42
CA THR A 251 -2.55 13.71 -3.28
C THR A 251 -1.57 13.72 -4.45
N VAL A 252 -0.28 13.47 -4.18
CA VAL A 252 0.75 13.40 -5.23
C VAL A 252 0.50 12.22 -6.16
N ALA A 253 0.16 11.05 -5.62
CA ALA A 253 -0.12 9.87 -6.42
C ALA A 253 -1.32 10.11 -7.38
N MET A 254 -2.41 10.66 -6.87
CA MET A 254 -3.58 11.01 -7.68
C MET A 254 -3.31 12.13 -8.68
N LEU A 255 -2.45 13.10 -8.33
CA LEU A 255 -2.02 14.15 -9.26
C LEU A 255 -1.24 13.57 -10.46
N ILE A 256 -0.41 12.54 -10.27
CA ILE A 256 0.35 11.91 -11.37
C ILE A 256 -0.57 11.45 -12.49
N ILE A 257 -1.78 10.97 -12.17
CA ILE A 257 -2.74 10.49 -13.17
C ILE A 257 -3.25 11.62 -14.09
N ASN A 258 -3.21 12.89 -13.66
CA ASN A 258 -3.83 13.99 -14.42
C ASN A 258 -3.08 15.32 -14.31
N TYR A 259 -1.75 15.29 -14.14
CA TYR A 259 -0.93 16.46 -13.85
C TYR A 259 -0.91 17.50 -14.98
N GLU A 260 -1.26 17.09 -16.21
CA GLU A 260 -1.33 17.98 -17.38
C GLU A 260 -2.49 18.97 -17.30
N ARG A 261 -3.47 18.73 -16.42
CA ARG A 261 -4.58 19.66 -16.15
C ARG A 261 -4.18 20.69 -15.10
N VAL A 262 -4.21 21.96 -15.49
CA VAL A 262 -3.90 23.09 -14.61
C VAL A 262 -4.81 23.10 -13.37
N GLU A 263 -6.09 22.75 -13.51
CA GLU A 263 -7.02 22.67 -12.37
C GLU A 263 -6.56 21.64 -11.33
N SER A 264 -6.13 20.46 -11.77
CA SER A 264 -5.63 19.38 -10.91
C SER A 264 -4.39 19.82 -10.11
N MET A 265 -3.49 20.62 -10.72
CA MET A 265 -2.34 21.18 -10.02
C MET A 265 -2.74 22.13 -8.88
N TRP A 266 -3.69 23.04 -9.13
CA TRP A 266 -4.18 23.97 -8.10
C TRP A 266 -4.96 23.26 -6.99
N MET A 267 -5.78 22.27 -7.35
CA MET A 267 -6.50 21.45 -6.38
C MET A 267 -5.54 20.64 -5.52
N ALA A 268 -4.51 20.05 -6.11
CA ALA A 268 -3.48 19.33 -5.36
C ALA A 268 -2.72 20.27 -4.42
N ALA A 269 -2.36 21.48 -4.86
CA ALA A 269 -1.74 22.48 -4.00
C ALA A 269 -2.64 22.85 -2.80
N ALA A 270 -3.94 23.06 -3.04
CA ALA A 270 -4.91 23.33 -1.98
C ALA A 270 -5.04 22.16 -0.99
N MET A 271 -5.10 20.92 -1.48
CA MET A 271 -5.16 19.72 -0.65
C MET A 271 -3.89 19.54 0.20
N LEU A 272 -2.70 19.80 -0.36
CA LEU A 272 -1.43 19.75 0.37
C LEU A 272 -1.36 20.82 1.48
N VAL A 273 -1.79 22.05 1.19
CA VAL A 273 -1.86 23.13 2.19
C VAL A 273 -2.84 22.75 3.30
N ALA A 274 -4.02 22.22 2.96
CA ALA A 274 -5.00 21.76 3.94
C ALA A 274 -4.45 20.62 4.81
N ALA A 275 -3.75 19.65 4.23
CA ALA A 275 -3.13 18.56 4.98
C ALA A 275 -2.03 19.03 5.94
N ALA A 276 -1.22 20.02 5.54
CA ALA A 276 -0.24 20.67 6.41
C ALA A 276 -0.91 21.46 7.54
N LEU A 277 -2.00 22.19 7.24
CA LEU A 277 -2.73 22.98 8.21
C LEU A 277 -3.41 22.09 9.28
N VAL A 278 -4.08 21.01 8.87
CA VAL A 278 -4.73 20.08 9.80
C VAL A 278 -3.72 19.44 10.74
N ASP A 279 -2.57 19.05 10.21
CA ASP A 279 -1.52 18.43 11.03
C ASP A 279 -0.87 19.44 12.00
N TRP A 280 -0.72 20.71 11.58
CA TRP A 280 -0.23 21.79 12.44
C TRP A 280 -1.20 22.16 13.58
N LEU A 281 -2.51 22.04 13.36
CA LEU A 281 -3.54 22.38 14.35
C LEU A 281 -3.78 21.30 15.41
N ARG A 282 -3.23 20.10 15.24
CA ARG A 282 -3.44 18.93 16.11
C ARG A 282 -2.46 18.88 17.28
#